data_AF-I4C3P0-F1
#
_entry.id   AF-I4C3P0-F1
#
_cell.length_a   1.000
_cell.length_b   1.000
_cell.length_c   1.000
_cell.angle_alpha   90.00
_cell.angle_beta   90.00
_cell.angle_gamma   90.00
#
_symmetry.space_group_name_H-M   'P 1'
#
loop_
_entity.id
_entity.type
_entity.pdbx_description
1 polymer ?
#
loop_
_entity_poly.entity_id
_entity_poly.type
_entity_poly.pdbx_seq_one_letter_code
_entity_poly.pdbx_strand_id
1 'polypeptide(L)'
;MSSNHSRHIWIAATFMMLLLVSAPHSFAQTDKVVAKIGNQTVTESDLKEISNAVPEKFRHLYLTPEGRKKTLDYVVNIYVLAAEAERLGMDKKPETDKLLQFTRRDLLARLYLDQMSKDLPAPTDAEAKEFYEANKAQYATPESVHLHHILVSSEKEAKDAMDKLKKGEKFADLASQISICPSKMKGGNLEWLPKGSLVPEIEEVAFSMKNGQITGPVKSKFGYHVLLLEDKKPAQENSFDQVKEYILEQLRFQKQQDHYEKISNDLRKKMQVQINDQNLPSGVPIPAGPTSAPK
;
A
#
# COMPACT_ATOMS: atom_id res chain seq x y z
N MET A 1 -94.10 -4.99 -5.09
CA MET A 1 -93.16 -4.05 -5.75
C MET A 1 -92.15 -4.93 -6.47
N SER A 2 -92.41 -5.42 -7.69
CA SER A 2 -92.30 -4.72 -8.99
C SER A 2 -90.97 -3.96 -9.10
N SER A 3 -90.04 -4.20 -10.02
CA SER A 3 -90.11 -4.91 -11.30
C SER A 3 -88.73 -5.40 -11.74
N ASN A 4 -88.77 -6.47 -12.52
CA ASN A 4 -87.77 -6.97 -13.46
C ASN A 4 -87.89 -6.20 -14.79
N HIS A 5 -86.89 -6.30 -15.69
CA HIS A 5 -86.75 -5.80 -17.09
C HIS A 5 -85.67 -4.70 -17.22
N SER A 6 -84.82 -4.63 -18.25
CA SER A 6 -84.58 -5.45 -19.43
C SER A 6 -83.26 -5.01 -20.08
N ARG A 7 -82.68 -5.93 -20.85
CA ARG A 7 -81.49 -5.78 -21.71
C ARG A 7 -81.69 -4.69 -22.76
N HIS A 8 -80.64 -3.91 -23.04
CA HIS A 8 -80.42 -3.36 -24.38
C HIS A 8 -78.95 -3.50 -24.78
N ILE A 9 -78.77 -4.31 -25.82
CA ILE A 9 -77.57 -4.46 -26.65
C ILE A 9 -77.54 -3.25 -27.60
N TRP A 10 -76.40 -2.57 -27.70
CA TRP A 10 -76.05 -1.81 -28.91
C TRP A 10 -74.75 -2.37 -29.48
N ILE A 11 -74.90 -2.95 -30.67
CA ILE A 11 -73.83 -3.28 -31.61
C ILE A 11 -73.38 -1.96 -32.24
N ALA A 12 -72.08 -1.66 -32.18
CA ALA A 12 -71.44 -0.73 -33.11
C ALA A 12 -70.20 -1.42 -33.67
N ALA A 13 -70.24 -1.65 -34.98
CA ALA A 13 -69.24 -2.34 -35.76
C ALA A 13 -68.08 -1.41 -36.17
N THR A 14 -66.91 -2.04 -36.31
CA THR A 14 -65.82 -1.74 -37.26
C THR A 14 -65.10 -0.38 -37.18
N PHE A 15 -63.84 -0.42 -36.74
CA PHE A 15 -62.72 -0.03 -37.61
C PHE A 15 -61.46 -0.85 -37.27
N MET A 16 -61.07 -1.71 -38.20
CA MET A 16 -59.78 -2.39 -38.21
C MET A 16 -58.72 -1.34 -38.57
N MET A 17 -57.80 -1.05 -37.64
CA MET A 17 -56.54 -0.38 -37.97
C MET A 17 -55.41 -1.31 -37.56
N LEU A 18 -54.91 -2.04 -38.56
CA LEU A 18 -53.67 -2.79 -38.51
C LEU A 18 -52.52 -1.77 -38.42
N LEU A 19 -52.00 -1.50 -37.22
CA LEU A 19 -50.71 -0.85 -37.06
C LEU A 19 -49.68 -1.91 -36.67
N LEU A 20 -49.09 -2.50 -37.71
CA LEU A 20 -47.75 -3.10 -37.64
C LEU A 20 -46.77 -1.95 -37.32
N VAL A 21 -46.61 -1.64 -36.04
CA VAL A 21 -45.43 -0.90 -35.57
C VAL A 21 -44.32 -1.91 -35.37
N SER A 22 -43.69 -2.29 -36.48
CA SER A 22 -42.33 -2.80 -36.46
C SER A 22 -41.38 -1.62 -36.19
N ALA A 23 -41.01 -1.45 -34.92
CA ALA A 23 -39.89 -0.62 -34.48
C ALA A 23 -39.28 -1.25 -33.23
N PRO A 24 -37.95 -1.11 -33.07
CA PRO A 24 -37.03 -2.21 -33.16
C PRO A 24 -37.03 -3.04 -31.88
N HIS A 25 -36.85 -4.34 -32.03
CA HIS A 25 -36.20 -5.12 -30.98
C HIS A 25 -34.84 -4.44 -30.76
N SER A 26 -34.71 -3.63 -29.71
CA SER A 26 -33.42 -3.49 -29.07
C SER A 26 -33.03 -4.91 -28.69
N PHE A 27 -32.18 -5.52 -29.51
CA PHE A 27 -31.39 -6.65 -29.08
C PHE A 27 -30.58 -6.13 -27.90
N ALA A 28 -31.13 -6.26 -26.69
CA ALA A 28 -30.31 -6.53 -25.54
C ALA A 28 -29.51 -7.76 -25.97
N GLN A 29 -28.25 -7.54 -26.35
CA GLN A 29 -27.33 -8.60 -26.67
C GLN A 29 -27.40 -9.57 -25.50
N THR A 30 -27.94 -10.76 -25.75
CA THR A 30 -28.24 -11.72 -24.69
C THR A 30 -26.90 -12.10 -24.11
N ASP A 31 -26.63 -11.63 -22.90
CA ASP A 31 -25.34 -11.84 -22.25
C ASP A 31 -25.13 -13.35 -22.10
N LYS A 32 -24.04 -13.84 -22.70
CA LYS A 32 -23.86 -15.28 -22.89
C LYS A 32 -23.49 -15.91 -21.56
N VAL A 33 -24.31 -16.86 -21.13
CA VAL A 33 -24.01 -17.69 -19.95
C VAL A 33 -22.80 -18.57 -20.25
N VAL A 34 -21.76 -18.46 -19.42
CA VAL A 34 -20.53 -19.25 -19.52
C VAL A 34 -20.44 -20.33 -18.45
N ALA A 35 -21.12 -20.17 -17.31
CA ALA A 35 -21.26 -21.22 -16.29
C ALA A 35 -22.56 -21.08 -15.48
N LYS A 36 -23.03 -22.20 -14.91
CA LYS A 36 -24.13 -22.26 -13.93
C LYS A 36 -23.67 -23.01 -12.69
N ILE A 37 -23.84 -22.41 -11.52
CA ILE A 37 -23.42 -22.95 -10.22
C ILE A 37 -24.62 -22.90 -9.28
N GLY A 38 -25.38 -24.01 -9.20
CA GLY A 38 -26.66 -24.02 -8.47
C GLY A 38 -27.62 -22.97 -9.05
N ASN A 39 -27.98 -21.98 -8.23
CA ASN A 39 -28.84 -20.86 -8.64
C ASN A 39 -28.07 -19.65 -9.21
N GLN A 40 -26.73 -19.66 -9.14
CA GLN A 40 -25.89 -18.58 -9.65
C GLN A 40 -25.54 -18.83 -11.11
N THR A 41 -25.45 -17.75 -11.89
CA THR A 41 -25.05 -17.80 -13.30
C THR A 41 -23.86 -16.86 -13.48
N VAL A 42 -22.85 -17.30 -14.21
CA VAL A 42 -21.72 -16.46 -14.63
C VAL A 42 -21.86 -16.22 -16.12
N THR A 43 -21.75 -14.97 -16.54
CA THR A 43 -21.89 -14.54 -17.93
C THR A 43 -20.57 -14.02 -18.51
N GLU A 44 -20.58 -13.73 -19.82
CA GLU A 44 -19.44 -13.08 -20.49
C GLU A 44 -19.19 -11.67 -19.94
N SER A 45 -20.24 -10.92 -19.57
CA SER A 45 -20.08 -9.59 -19.00
C SER A 45 -19.44 -9.63 -17.60
N ASP A 46 -19.81 -10.59 -16.74
CA ASP A 46 -19.21 -10.76 -15.42
C ASP A 46 -17.68 -10.93 -15.52
N LEU A 47 -17.22 -11.79 -16.44
CA LEU A 47 -15.78 -12.01 -16.66
C LEU A 47 -15.08 -10.76 -17.18
N LYS A 48 -15.76 -9.96 -18.01
CA LYS A 48 -15.25 -8.68 -18.52
C LYS A 48 -15.12 -7.65 -17.40
N GLU A 49 -16.11 -7.53 -16.54
CA GLU A 49 -16.08 -6.60 -15.40
C GLU A 49 -14.96 -6.95 -14.42
N ILE A 50 -14.80 -8.23 -14.08
CA ILE A 50 -13.71 -8.72 -13.22
C ILE A 50 -12.35 -8.42 -13.86
N SER A 51 -12.23 -8.62 -15.18
CA SER A 51 -10.99 -8.29 -15.91
C SER A 51 -10.72 -6.78 -15.95
N ASN A 52 -11.76 -5.94 -16.00
CA ASN A 52 -11.62 -4.49 -15.99
C ASN A 52 -11.18 -3.94 -14.63
N ALA A 53 -11.49 -4.64 -13.54
CA ALA A 53 -11.02 -4.31 -12.19
C ALA A 53 -9.51 -4.53 -12.00
N VAL A 54 -8.86 -5.26 -12.92
CA VAL A 54 -7.41 -5.41 -12.95
C VAL A 54 -6.75 -4.11 -13.41
N PRO A 55 -5.66 -3.65 -12.75
CA PRO A 55 -4.88 -2.50 -13.22
C PRO A 55 -4.51 -2.61 -14.69
N GLU A 56 -4.61 -1.49 -15.42
CA GLU A 56 -4.49 -1.45 -16.89
C GLU A 56 -3.24 -2.16 -17.41
N LYS A 57 -2.09 -1.95 -16.75
CA LYS A 57 -0.81 -2.59 -17.10
C LYS A 57 -0.87 -4.12 -17.16
N PHE A 58 -1.77 -4.76 -16.43
CA PHE A 58 -1.91 -6.23 -16.39
C PHE A 58 -3.14 -6.74 -17.13
N ARG A 59 -4.06 -5.86 -17.55
CA ARG A 59 -5.34 -6.23 -18.14
C ARG A 59 -5.18 -7.12 -19.39
N HIS A 60 -4.14 -6.89 -20.17
CA HIS A 60 -3.82 -7.69 -21.37
C HIS A 60 -3.65 -9.19 -21.10
N LEU A 61 -3.20 -9.58 -19.90
CA LEU A 61 -3.03 -10.99 -19.52
C LEU A 61 -4.39 -11.70 -19.34
N TYR A 62 -5.42 -10.98 -18.91
CA TYR A 62 -6.73 -11.51 -18.56
C TYR A 62 -7.73 -11.50 -19.74
N LEU A 63 -7.48 -10.70 -20.77
CA LEU A 63 -8.34 -10.60 -21.95
C LEU A 63 -8.09 -11.70 -23.01
N THR A 64 -7.02 -12.48 -22.88
CA THR A 64 -6.74 -13.64 -23.76
C THR A 64 -7.76 -14.77 -23.54
N PRO A 65 -7.95 -15.70 -24.49
CA PRO A 65 -8.81 -16.87 -24.26
C PRO A 65 -8.39 -17.70 -23.03
N GLU A 66 -7.09 -17.89 -22.83
CA GLU A 66 -6.55 -18.61 -21.67
C GLU A 66 -6.76 -17.81 -20.37
N GLY A 67 -6.48 -16.51 -20.38
CA GLY A 67 -6.71 -15.62 -19.25
C GLY A 67 -8.18 -15.62 -18.82
N ARG A 68 -9.11 -15.50 -19.79
CA ARG A 68 -10.56 -15.57 -19.53
C ARG A 68 -10.99 -16.91 -18.95
N LYS A 69 -10.41 -18.03 -19.42
CA LYS A 69 -10.66 -19.35 -18.84
C LYS A 69 -10.17 -19.43 -17.40
N LYS A 70 -8.97 -18.92 -17.09
CA LYS A 70 -8.46 -18.86 -15.71
C LYS A 70 -9.33 -17.98 -14.81
N THR A 71 -9.80 -16.84 -15.30
CA THR A 71 -10.75 -15.99 -14.56
C THR A 71 -12.05 -16.73 -14.29
N LEU A 72 -12.60 -17.43 -15.28
CA LEU A 72 -13.81 -18.25 -15.09
C LEU A 72 -13.59 -19.34 -14.04
N ASP A 73 -12.51 -20.11 -14.14
CA ASP A 73 -12.19 -21.17 -13.19
C ASP A 73 -12.06 -20.61 -11.75
N TYR A 74 -11.43 -19.44 -11.59
CA TYR A 74 -11.35 -18.74 -10.31
C TYR A 74 -12.72 -18.34 -9.75
N VAL A 75 -13.58 -17.74 -10.58
CA VAL A 75 -14.95 -17.32 -10.17
C VAL A 75 -15.79 -18.53 -9.79
N VAL A 76 -15.77 -19.60 -10.61
CA VAL A 76 -16.49 -20.84 -10.33
C VAL A 76 -16.06 -21.42 -8.99
N ASN A 77 -14.75 -21.47 -8.70
CA ASN A 77 -14.24 -21.99 -7.43
C ASN A 77 -14.74 -21.17 -6.23
N ILE A 78 -14.75 -19.84 -6.33
CA ILE A 78 -15.32 -18.99 -5.28
C ILE A 78 -16.80 -19.31 -5.08
N TYR A 79 -17.57 -19.41 -6.17
CA TYR A 79 -19.02 -19.58 -6.09
C TYR A 79 -19.40 -20.95 -5.51
N VAL A 80 -18.69 -22.01 -5.88
CA VAL A 80 -18.94 -23.35 -5.32
C VAL A 80 -18.64 -23.38 -3.82
N LEU A 81 -17.52 -22.78 -3.39
CA LEU A 81 -17.17 -22.71 -1.97
C LEU A 81 -18.15 -21.83 -1.18
N ALA A 82 -18.56 -20.69 -1.73
CA ALA A 82 -19.55 -19.81 -1.13
C ALA A 82 -20.92 -20.49 -1.00
N ALA A 83 -21.37 -21.18 -2.04
CA ALA A 83 -22.64 -21.91 -2.02
C ALA A 83 -22.66 -23.01 -0.94
N GLU A 84 -21.54 -23.72 -0.74
CA GLU A 84 -21.44 -24.70 0.35
C GLU A 84 -21.44 -24.02 1.73
N ALA A 85 -20.76 -22.89 1.89
CA ALA A 85 -20.78 -22.11 3.13
C ALA A 85 -22.19 -21.61 3.47
N GLU A 86 -22.95 -21.14 2.47
CA GLU A 86 -24.36 -20.76 2.60
C GLU A 86 -25.25 -21.96 2.98
N ARG A 87 -25.03 -23.12 2.35
CA ARG A 87 -25.74 -24.36 2.69
C ARG A 87 -25.50 -24.77 4.14
N LEU A 88 -24.28 -24.58 4.63
CA LEU A 88 -23.89 -24.82 6.02
C LEU A 88 -24.35 -23.70 6.98
N GLY A 89 -25.01 -22.66 6.48
CA GLY A 89 -25.53 -21.54 7.28
C GLY A 89 -24.43 -20.67 7.88
N MET A 90 -23.23 -20.67 7.31
CA MET A 90 -22.12 -19.84 7.79
C MET A 90 -22.39 -18.35 7.62
N ASP A 91 -23.09 -17.97 6.55
CA ASP A 91 -23.57 -16.62 6.26
C ASP A 91 -24.56 -16.09 7.30
N LYS A 92 -25.32 -16.98 7.95
CA LYS A 92 -26.35 -16.64 8.95
C LYS A 92 -25.80 -16.50 10.37
N LYS A 93 -24.52 -16.79 10.60
CA LYS A 93 -23.89 -16.63 11.91
C LYS A 93 -23.82 -15.14 12.26
N PRO A 94 -24.11 -14.72 13.52
CA PRO A 94 -24.11 -13.31 13.90
C PRO A 94 -22.81 -12.56 13.60
N GLU A 95 -21.66 -13.21 13.76
CA GLU A 95 -20.34 -12.66 13.42
C GLU A 95 -20.15 -12.45 11.91
N THR A 96 -20.71 -13.35 11.09
CA THR A 96 -20.59 -13.29 9.64
C THR A 96 -21.54 -12.23 9.08
N ASP A 97 -22.78 -12.15 9.57
CA ASP A 97 -23.74 -11.10 9.19
C ASP A 97 -23.17 -9.69 9.50
N LYS A 98 -22.57 -9.50 10.69
CA LYS A 98 -21.90 -8.23 11.03
C LYS A 98 -20.77 -7.89 10.05
N LEU A 99 -19.94 -8.87 9.70
CA LEU A 99 -18.85 -8.69 8.73
C LEU A 99 -19.40 -8.35 7.34
N LEU A 100 -20.41 -9.07 6.85
CA LEU A 100 -21.06 -8.81 5.56
C LEU A 100 -21.66 -7.39 5.49
N GLN A 101 -22.34 -6.95 6.56
CA GLN A 101 -22.89 -5.60 6.65
C GLN A 101 -21.79 -4.54 6.64
N PHE A 102 -20.68 -4.78 7.35
CA PHE A 102 -19.53 -3.89 7.31
C PHE A 102 -18.90 -3.84 5.92
N THR A 103 -18.62 -4.98 5.30
CA THR A 103 -18.05 -5.09 3.96
C THR A 103 -18.94 -4.40 2.92
N ARG A 104 -20.27 -4.54 3.02
CA ARG A 104 -21.21 -3.82 2.16
C ARG A 104 -21.05 -2.30 2.31
N ARG A 105 -20.95 -1.79 3.54
CA ARG A 105 -20.76 -0.35 3.80
C ARG A 105 -19.40 0.14 3.32
N ASP A 106 -18.35 -0.62 3.55
CA ASP A 106 -16.98 -0.31 3.10
C ASP A 106 -16.90 -0.24 1.57
N LEU A 107 -17.47 -1.23 0.86
CA LEU A 107 -17.53 -1.21 -0.61
C LEU A 107 -18.29 0.01 -1.14
N LEU A 108 -19.46 0.32 -0.57
CA LEU A 108 -20.23 1.50 -0.96
C LEU A 108 -19.47 2.80 -0.70
N ALA A 109 -18.73 2.90 0.41
CA ALA A 109 -17.89 4.04 0.70
C ALA A 109 -16.75 4.19 -0.33
N ARG A 110 -16.09 3.09 -0.70
CA ARG A 110 -15.05 3.09 -1.76
C ARG A 110 -15.61 3.52 -3.11
N LEU A 111 -16.75 2.97 -3.53
CA LEU A 111 -17.40 3.33 -4.79
C LEU A 111 -17.83 4.80 -4.82
N TYR A 112 -18.35 5.30 -3.69
CA TYR A 112 -18.68 6.71 -3.55
C TYR A 112 -17.42 7.59 -3.67
N LEU A 113 -16.34 7.25 -2.97
CA LEU A 113 -15.09 8.00 -3.03
C LEU A 113 -14.45 7.98 -4.42
N ASP A 114 -14.45 6.83 -5.10
CA ASP A 114 -14.00 6.73 -6.50
C ASP A 114 -14.82 7.69 -7.38
N GLN A 115 -16.14 7.62 -7.30
CA GLN A 115 -17.03 8.51 -8.05
C GLN A 115 -16.79 9.99 -7.74
N MET A 116 -16.55 10.35 -6.48
CA MET A 116 -16.27 11.73 -6.07
C MET A 116 -14.85 12.19 -6.43
N SER A 117 -13.94 11.27 -6.76
CA SER A 117 -12.54 11.57 -7.09
C SER A 117 -12.25 11.51 -8.60
N LYS A 118 -13.21 11.11 -9.44
CA LYS A 118 -13.04 11.00 -10.91
C LYS A 118 -12.56 12.29 -11.56
N ASP A 119 -13.05 13.42 -11.07
CA ASP A 119 -12.72 14.74 -11.60
C ASP A 119 -11.61 15.44 -10.79
N LEU A 120 -10.96 14.74 -9.84
CA LEU A 120 -9.86 15.30 -9.07
C LEU A 120 -8.67 15.57 -10.02
N PRO A 121 -8.26 16.83 -10.21
CA PRO A 121 -7.21 17.14 -11.16
C PRO A 121 -5.88 16.55 -10.70
N ALA A 122 -5.16 15.95 -11.66
CA ALA A 122 -3.79 15.51 -11.42
C ALA A 122 -2.90 16.70 -11.00
N PRO A 123 -1.86 16.46 -10.17
CA PRO A 123 -0.85 17.47 -9.91
C PRO A 123 -0.20 17.96 -11.21
N THR A 124 0.02 19.26 -11.27
CA THR A 124 0.68 19.93 -12.39
C THR A 124 2.18 20.04 -12.16
N ASP A 125 2.93 20.20 -13.25
CA ASP A 125 4.38 20.48 -13.18
C ASP A 125 4.68 21.75 -12.37
N ALA A 126 3.79 22.75 -12.41
CA ALA A 126 3.94 23.99 -11.66
C ALA A 126 3.83 23.75 -10.14
N GLU A 127 2.83 22.97 -9.71
CA GLU A 127 2.68 22.57 -8.30
C GLU A 127 3.86 21.72 -7.83
N ALA A 128 4.34 20.79 -8.67
CA ALA A 128 5.51 19.98 -8.36
C ALA A 128 6.78 20.84 -8.20
N LYS A 129 6.94 21.85 -9.06
CA LYS A 129 8.07 22.78 -8.99
C LYS A 129 8.00 23.65 -7.74
N GLU A 130 6.84 24.20 -7.40
CA GLU A 130 6.64 24.95 -6.17
C GLU A 130 6.94 24.08 -4.94
N PHE A 131 6.45 22.84 -4.92
CA PHE A 131 6.70 21.89 -3.85
C PHE A 131 8.19 21.54 -3.71
N TYR A 132 8.88 21.34 -4.84
CA TYR A 132 10.33 21.14 -4.87
C TYR A 132 11.06 22.35 -4.27
N GLU A 133 10.73 23.56 -4.70
CA GLU A 133 11.39 24.78 -4.22
C GLU A 133 11.19 25.00 -2.72
N ALA A 134 9.99 24.70 -2.20
CA ALA A 134 9.68 24.80 -0.77
C ALA A 134 10.35 23.70 0.08
N ASN A 135 10.72 22.57 -0.52
CA ASN A 135 11.21 21.38 0.21
C ASN A 135 12.56 20.85 -0.31
N LYS A 136 13.38 21.68 -0.98
CA LYS A 136 14.63 21.24 -1.66
C LYS A 136 15.53 20.34 -0.80
N ALA A 137 15.68 20.68 0.47
CA ALA A 137 16.52 19.94 1.40
C ALA A 137 16.08 18.47 1.57
N GLN A 138 14.79 18.15 1.41
CA GLN A 138 14.26 16.80 1.50
C GLN A 138 14.60 15.94 0.27
N TYR A 139 14.88 16.59 -0.86
CA TYR A 139 15.24 15.93 -2.11
C TYR A 139 16.75 15.86 -2.34
N ALA A 140 17.56 16.42 -1.43
CA ALA A 140 18.98 16.26 -1.49
C ALA A 140 19.38 14.83 -1.09
N THR A 141 20.33 14.25 -1.81
CA THR A 141 21.04 13.07 -1.34
C THR A 141 21.97 13.50 -0.22
N PRO A 142 21.80 12.99 1.01
CA PRO A 142 22.65 13.38 2.12
C PRO A 142 24.10 12.91 1.89
N GLU A 143 25.04 13.65 2.49
CA GLU A 143 26.43 13.20 2.60
C GLU A 143 26.46 11.77 3.16
N SER A 144 27.31 10.91 2.60
CA SER A 144 27.40 9.51 2.99
C SER A 144 28.84 9.08 3.17
N VAL A 145 29.11 8.23 4.16
CA VAL A 145 30.44 7.69 4.45
C VAL A 145 30.45 6.17 4.28
N HIS A 146 31.53 5.63 3.73
CA HIS A 146 31.79 4.19 3.73
C HIS A 146 32.73 3.89 4.90
N LEU A 147 32.17 3.32 5.96
CA LEU A 147 32.82 3.26 7.27
C LEU A 147 33.08 1.81 7.67
N HIS A 148 34.26 1.56 8.23
CA HIS A 148 34.57 0.34 8.95
C HIS A 148 34.72 0.66 10.43
N HIS A 149 34.37 -0.29 11.29
CA HIS A 149 34.62 -0.16 12.71
C HIS A 149 35.08 -1.45 13.39
N ILE A 150 35.79 -1.27 14.49
CA ILE A 150 36.08 -2.29 15.50
C ILE A 150 35.41 -1.84 16.78
N LEU A 151 34.31 -2.48 17.15
CA LEU A 151 33.66 -2.29 18.44
C LEU A 151 34.22 -3.25 19.47
N VAL A 152 34.61 -2.75 20.64
CA VAL A 152 35.11 -3.52 21.79
C VAL A 152 34.52 -3.01 23.11
N SER A 153 34.60 -3.81 24.18
CA SER A 153 33.94 -3.54 25.45
C SER A 153 34.67 -2.50 26.31
N SER A 154 35.98 -2.35 26.12
CA SER A 154 36.82 -1.46 26.95
C SER A 154 37.68 -0.49 26.14
N GLU A 155 38.01 0.65 26.74
CA GLU A 155 38.91 1.65 26.13
C GLU A 155 40.31 1.06 25.91
N LYS A 156 40.75 0.16 26.81
CA LYS A 156 42.04 -0.50 26.71
C LYS A 156 42.13 -1.35 25.45
N GLU A 157 41.12 -2.17 25.16
CA GLU A 157 41.08 -3.00 23.94
C GLU A 157 41.12 -2.13 22.68
N ALA A 158 40.44 -0.98 22.69
CA ALA A 158 40.45 -0.06 21.56
C ALA A 158 41.83 0.61 21.36
N LYS A 159 42.52 0.95 22.46
CA LYS A 159 43.91 1.46 22.41
C LYS A 159 44.87 0.39 21.89
N ASP A 160 44.75 -0.84 22.40
CA ASP A 160 45.57 -1.97 21.93
C ASP A 160 45.34 -2.23 20.43
N ALA A 161 44.09 -2.10 19.96
CA ALA A 161 43.74 -2.20 18.55
C ALA A 161 44.39 -1.09 17.71
N MET A 162 44.35 0.16 18.16
CA MET A 162 45.03 1.29 17.51
C MET A 162 46.54 1.06 17.38
N ASP A 163 47.18 0.50 18.42
CA ASP A 163 48.62 0.23 18.40
C ASP A 163 48.98 -0.91 17.42
N LYS A 164 48.12 -1.92 17.28
CA LYS A 164 48.24 -2.97 16.27
C LYS A 164 48.11 -2.43 14.84
N LEU A 165 47.12 -1.56 14.61
CA LEU A 165 46.91 -0.91 13.31
C LEU A 165 48.11 -0.01 12.93
N LYS A 166 48.68 0.73 13.89
CA LYS A 166 49.92 1.52 13.67
C LYS A 166 51.13 0.65 13.31
N LYS A 167 51.16 -0.61 13.74
CA LYS A 167 52.21 -1.58 13.39
C LYS A 167 52.00 -2.24 12.02
N GLY A 168 50.92 -1.89 11.31
CA GLY A 168 50.63 -2.39 9.96
C GLY A 168 49.70 -3.60 9.91
N GLU A 169 49.06 -3.98 11.02
CA GLU A 169 48.02 -5.00 10.98
C GLU A 169 46.82 -4.52 10.15
N LYS A 170 46.23 -5.41 9.35
CA LYS A 170 45.08 -5.05 8.49
C LYS A 170 43.83 -4.84 9.34
N PHE A 171 43.10 -3.75 9.06
CA PHE A 171 41.88 -3.41 9.79
C PHE A 171 40.85 -4.54 9.79
N ALA A 172 40.60 -5.13 8.61
CA ALA A 172 39.62 -6.21 8.45
C ALA A 172 39.97 -7.47 9.26
N ASP A 173 41.25 -7.83 9.32
CA ASP A 173 41.71 -9.00 10.07
C ASP A 173 41.52 -8.77 11.57
N LEU A 174 41.91 -7.59 12.05
CA LEU A 174 41.76 -7.22 13.45
C LEU A 174 40.27 -7.13 13.85
N ALA A 175 39.44 -6.50 13.02
CA ALA A 175 37.99 -6.42 13.22
C ALA A 175 37.35 -7.80 13.34
N SER A 176 37.74 -8.74 12.46
CA SER A 176 37.24 -10.12 12.47
C SER A 176 37.60 -10.87 13.76
N GLN A 177 38.78 -10.58 14.33
CA GLN A 177 39.29 -11.24 15.53
C GLN A 177 38.66 -10.71 16.82
N ILE A 178 38.61 -9.39 16.99
CA ILE A 178 38.34 -8.78 18.31
C ILE A 178 37.01 -8.05 18.40
N SER A 179 36.37 -7.72 17.27
CA SER A 179 35.15 -6.92 17.35
C SER A 179 33.98 -7.72 17.91
N ILE A 180 33.18 -7.07 18.76
CA ILE A 180 31.92 -7.61 19.29
C ILE A 180 30.71 -7.29 18.39
N CYS A 181 30.89 -6.47 17.34
CA CYS A 181 29.83 -6.18 16.38
C CYS A 181 29.68 -7.31 15.34
N PRO A 182 28.46 -7.65 14.88
CA PRO A 182 28.26 -8.59 13.77
C PRO A 182 29.00 -8.20 12.47
N SER A 183 29.32 -6.91 12.27
CA SER A 183 30.13 -6.43 11.13
C SER A 183 31.51 -7.10 11.05
N LYS A 184 32.01 -7.70 12.13
CA LYS A 184 33.24 -8.51 12.16
C LYS A 184 33.26 -9.59 11.07
N MET A 185 32.12 -10.14 10.67
CA MET A 185 32.03 -11.13 9.58
C MET A 185 32.39 -10.55 8.20
N LYS A 186 32.32 -9.22 8.07
CA LYS A 186 32.71 -8.45 6.88
C LYS A 186 33.96 -7.59 7.14
N GLY A 187 34.81 -7.98 8.09
CA GLY A 187 35.99 -7.20 8.44
C GLY A 187 35.69 -5.81 9.04
N GLY A 188 34.52 -5.65 9.67
CA GLY A 188 34.11 -4.39 10.28
C GLY A 188 33.37 -3.42 9.35
N ASN A 189 33.15 -3.79 8.08
CA ASN A 189 32.46 -2.95 7.09
C ASN A 189 30.99 -2.69 7.46
N LEU A 190 30.59 -1.42 7.51
CA LEU A 190 29.22 -0.96 7.74
C LEU A 190 28.50 -0.51 6.45
N GLU A 191 29.12 -0.68 5.30
CA GLU A 191 28.67 -0.21 3.99
C GLU A 191 28.53 1.33 3.94
N TRP A 192 27.81 1.84 2.94
CA TRP A 192 27.52 3.27 2.81
C TRP A 192 26.45 3.72 3.80
N LEU A 193 26.78 4.70 4.62
CA LEU A 193 25.93 5.24 5.66
C LEU A 193 25.65 6.72 5.40
N PRO A 194 24.40 7.10 5.11
CA PRO A 194 24.02 8.50 4.97
C PRO A 194 24.03 9.20 6.33
N LYS A 195 24.25 10.51 6.33
CA LYS A 195 24.12 11.34 7.52
C LYS A 195 22.73 11.18 8.16
N GLY A 196 22.67 11.03 9.47
CA GLY A 196 21.48 10.71 10.25
C GLY A 196 21.26 9.21 10.50
N SER A 197 22.12 8.32 9.99
CA SER A 197 22.01 6.86 10.19
C SER A 197 22.88 6.30 11.31
N LEU A 198 23.79 7.10 11.86
CA LEU A 198 24.73 6.70 12.91
C LEU A 198 24.30 7.26 14.28
N VAL A 199 24.83 6.67 15.36
CA VAL A 199 24.69 7.29 16.69
C VAL A 199 25.50 8.60 16.74
N PRO A 200 25.03 9.64 17.44
CA PRO A 200 25.62 10.98 17.37
C PRO A 200 27.13 11.02 17.57
N GLU A 201 27.65 10.24 18.52
CA GLU A 201 29.06 10.22 18.88
C GLU A 201 29.96 9.64 17.78
N ILE A 202 29.43 8.68 17.00
CA ILE A 202 30.14 8.07 15.88
C ILE A 202 29.97 8.90 14.62
N GLU A 203 28.79 9.49 14.42
CA GLU A 203 28.50 10.33 13.28
C GLU A 203 29.42 11.56 13.22
N GLU A 204 29.55 12.28 14.34
CA GLU A 204 30.41 13.47 14.43
C GLU A 204 31.86 13.17 14.03
N VAL A 205 32.39 12.03 14.47
CA VAL A 205 33.75 11.61 14.14
C VAL A 205 33.83 11.11 12.69
N ALA A 206 32.94 10.23 12.25
CA ALA A 206 32.98 9.67 10.90
C ALA A 206 32.89 10.74 9.81
N PHE A 207 32.02 11.73 9.99
CA PHE A 207 31.84 12.82 9.03
C PHE A 207 32.93 13.91 9.11
N SER A 208 33.75 13.96 10.16
CA SER A 208 34.93 14.84 10.22
C SER A 208 36.23 14.19 9.73
N MET A 209 36.26 12.86 9.57
CA MET A 209 37.41 12.11 9.07
C MET A 209 37.72 12.36 7.59
N LYS A 210 38.99 12.19 7.22
CA LYS A 210 39.47 12.13 5.83
C LYS A 210 39.47 10.69 5.31
N ASN A 211 39.36 10.50 4.00
CA ASN A 211 39.45 9.18 3.39
C ASN A 211 40.77 8.47 3.78
N GLY A 212 40.68 7.19 4.12
CA GLY A 212 41.77 6.37 4.64
C GLY A 212 42.15 6.63 6.10
N GLN A 213 41.53 7.60 6.78
CA GLN A 213 41.88 7.92 8.17
C GLN A 213 41.37 6.83 9.14
N ILE A 214 42.20 6.48 10.11
CA ILE A 214 41.84 5.65 11.25
C ILE A 214 41.78 6.53 12.50
N THR A 215 40.68 6.44 13.26
CA THR A 215 40.45 7.23 14.48
C THR A 215 39.88 6.36 15.59
N GLY A 216 40.33 6.56 16.83
CA GLY A 216 39.78 5.90 18.02
C GLY A 216 40.71 6.05 19.22
N PRO A 217 40.27 5.66 20.43
CA PRO A 217 38.93 5.13 20.76
C PRO A 217 37.82 6.19 20.77
N VAL A 218 36.65 5.88 20.20
CA VAL A 218 35.43 6.70 20.29
C VAL A 218 34.41 5.98 21.17
N LYS A 219 33.92 6.62 22.22
CA LYS A 219 32.96 6.01 23.16
C LYS A 219 31.53 6.16 22.64
N SER A 220 30.73 5.11 22.72
CA SER A 220 29.27 5.17 22.54
C SER A 220 28.55 4.29 23.55
N LYS A 221 27.22 4.28 23.53
CA LYS A 221 26.40 3.39 24.36
C LYS A 221 26.68 1.89 24.16
N PHE A 222 27.37 1.51 23.08
CA PHE A 222 27.68 0.12 22.75
C PHE A 222 29.11 -0.31 23.16
N GLY A 223 29.94 0.62 23.66
CA GLY A 223 31.34 0.35 24.00
C GLY A 223 32.29 1.37 23.36
N TYR A 224 33.47 0.91 22.95
CA TYR A 224 34.50 1.74 22.33
C TYR A 224 34.73 1.32 20.88
N HIS A 225 34.82 2.29 19.99
CA HIS A 225 34.95 2.09 18.56
C HIS A 225 36.32 2.57 18.08
N VAL A 226 36.94 1.80 17.21
CA VAL A 226 38.00 2.27 16.31
C VAL A 226 37.40 2.33 14.92
N LEU A 227 37.49 3.47 14.26
CA LEU A 227 36.86 3.76 12.97
C LEU A 227 37.91 3.85 11.88
N LEU A 228 37.59 3.35 10.70
CA LEU A 228 38.32 3.58 9.45
C LEU A 228 37.34 4.12 8.42
N LEU A 229 37.60 5.33 7.92
CA LEU A 229 36.82 5.90 6.82
C LEU A 229 37.45 5.43 5.50
N GLU A 230 36.77 4.58 4.75
CA GLU A 230 37.24 4.12 3.43
C GLU A 230 37.05 5.24 2.40
N ASP A 231 35.83 5.75 2.28
CA ASP A 231 35.48 6.79 1.32
C ASP A 231 34.31 7.66 1.82
N LYS A 232 34.11 8.81 1.19
CA LYS A 232 33.09 9.80 1.52
C LYS A 232 32.49 10.39 0.24
N LYS A 233 31.15 10.39 0.18
CA LYS A 233 30.37 11.02 -0.87
C LYS A 233 29.76 12.32 -0.33
N PRO A 234 29.99 13.47 -0.99
CA PRO A 234 29.40 14.73 -0.58
C PRO A 234 27.88 14.67 -0.71
N ALA A 235 27.19 15.55 0.03
CA ALA A 235 25.78 15.79 -0.23
C ALA A 235 25.59 16.28 -1.68
N GLN A 236 24.54 15.81 -2.33
CA GLN A 236 24.20 16.19 -3.69
C GLN A 236 22.78 16.72 -3.73
N GLU A 237 22.60 17.93 -4.26
CA GLU A 237 21.29 18.43 -4.61
C GLU A 237 20.79 17.70 -5.87
N ASN A 238 19.63 17.06 -5.78
CA ASN A 238 18.99 16.47 -6.94
C ASN A 238 18.15 17.54 -7.63
N SER A 239 18.32 17.70 -8.95
CA SER A 239 17.56 18.69 -9.71
C SER A 239 16.07 18.33 -9.74
N PHE A 240 15.22 19.34 -9.99
CA PHE A 240 13.79 19.13 -10.15
C PHE A 240 13.50 18.00 -11.16
N ASP A 241 14.18 17.96 -12.30
CA ASP A 241 13.96 16.94 -13.33
C ASP A 241 14.24 15.51 -12.84
N GLN A 242 15.21 15.33 -11.93
CA GLN A 242 15.54 14.02 -11.36
C GLN A 242 14.45 13.52 -10.39
N VAL A 243 13.76 14.42 -9.70
CA VAL A 243 12.78 14.08 -8.65
C VAL A 243 11.33 14.39 -9.03
N LYS A 244 11.09 14.97 -10.21
CA LYS A 244 9.78 15.43 -10.66
C LYS A 244 8.70 14.37 -10.55
N GLU A 245 8.94 13.17 -11.11
CA GLU A 245 7.95 12.09 -11.11
C GLU A 245 7.62 11.61 -9.69
N TYR A 246 8.63 11.55 -8.82
CA TYR A 246 8.44 11.22 -7.41
C TYR A 246 7.58 12.27 -6.70
N ILE A 247 7.86 13.57 -6.94
CA ILE A 247 7.07 14.67 -6.37
C ILE A 247 5.63 14.64 -6.88
N LEU A 248 5.42 14.39 -8.18
CA LEU A 248 4.08 14.28 -8.76
C LEU A 248 3.29 13.12 -8.14
N GLU A 249 3.93 11.99 -7.87
CA GLU A 249 3.29 10.87 -7.17
C GLU A 249 2.94 11.22 -5.72
N GLN A 250 3.86 11.86 -4.99
CA GLN A 250 3.60 12.33 -3.63
C GLN A 250 2.44 13.32 -3.58
N LEU A 251 2.43 14.32 -4.46
CA LEU A 251 1.34 15.29 -4.56
C LEU A 251 0.02 14.64 -4.95
N ARG A 252 0.04 13.61 -5.79
CA ARG A 252 -1.17 12.86 -6.16
C ARG A 252 -1.75 12.16 -4.94
N PHE A 253 -0.91 11.49 -4.15
CA PHE A 253 -1.33 10.86 -2.91
C PHE A 253 -1.86 11.90 -1.91
N GLN A 254 -1.16 13.02 -1.74
CA GLN A 254 -1.59 14.10 -0.84
C GLN A 254 -2.96 14.66 -1.24
N LYS A 255 -3.15 15.02 -2.52
CA LYS A 255 -4.43 15.52 -3.03
C LYS A 255 -5.57 14.52 -2.81
N GLN A 256 -5.31 13.22 -2.98
CA GLN A 256 -6.31 12.17 -2.74
C GLN A 256 -6.68 12.07 -1.25
N GLN A 257 -5.69 12.16 -0.35
CA GLN A 257 -5.92 12.17 1.10
C GLN A 257 -6.71 13.42 1.52
N ASP A 258 -6.29 14.60 1.09
CA ASP A 258 -6.96 15.87 1.42
C ASP A 258 -8.42 15.86 0.95
N HIS A 259 -8.66 15.34 -0.26
CA HIS A 259 -10.01 15.22 -0.82
C HIS A 259 -10.87 14.22 -0.03
N TYR A 260 -10.30 13.07 0.34
CA TYR A 260 -10.96 12.10 1.21
C TYR A 260 -11.32 12.69 2.57
N GLU A 261 -10.38 13.36 3.22
CA GLU A 261 -10.58 13.99 4.53
C GLU A 261 -11.67 15.07 4.45
N LYS A 262 -11.64 15.90 3.41
CA LYS A 262 -12.67 16.92 3.18
C LYS A 262 -14.06 16.29 3.06
N ILE A 263 -14.23 15.31 2.17
CA ILE A 263 -15.51 14.61 1.98
C ILE A 263 -15.98 13.96 3.29
N SER A 264 -15.08 13.24 3.96
CA SER A 264 -15.37 12.56 5.22
C SER A 264 -15.83 13.54 6.30
N ASN A 265 -15.12 14.66 6.46
CA ASN A 265 -15.45 15.69 7.44
C ASN A 265 -16.79 16.37 7.15
N ASP A 266 -17.06 16.70 5.88
CA ASP A 266 -18.33 17.31 5.47
C ASP A 266 -19.52 16.36 5.70
N LEU A 267 -19.36 15.08 5.37
CA LEU A 267 -20.37 14.05 5.63
C LEU A 267 -20.56 13.80 7.13
N ARG A 268 -19.48 13.77 7.92
CA ARG A 268 -19.56 13.63 9.38
C ARG A 268 -20.36 14.76 10.02
N LYS A 269 -20.14 16.01 9.58
CA LYS A 269 -20.91 17.18 10.01
C LYS A 269 -22.38 17.06 9.60
N LYS A 270 -22.64 16.73 8.33
CA LYS A 270 -24.00 16.57 7.79
C LYS A 270 -24.79 15.48 8.51
N MET A 271 -24.14 14.37 8.86
CA MET A 271 -24.75 13.24 9.56
C MET A 271 -24.74 13.39 11.09
N GLN A 272 -24.18 14.49 11.62
CA GLN A 272 -24.10 14.76 13.07
C GLN A 272 -23.49 13.57 13.84
N VAL A 273 -22.36 13.06 13.36
CA VAL A 273 -21.69 11.90 13.97
C VAL A 273 -21.31 12.20 15.42
N GLN A 274 -21.77 11.36 16.34
CA GLN A 274 -21.40 11.40 17.76
C GLN A 274 -20.52 10.18 18.07
N ILE A 275 -19.36 10.42 18.68
CA ILE A 275 -18.43 9.38 19.11
C ILE A 275 -18.42 9.36 20.63
N ASN A 276 -18.58 8.18 21.23
CA ASN A 276 -18.40 7.99 22.67
C ASN A 276 -17.01 7.43 22.93
N ASP A 277 -16.03 8.32 23.13
CA ASP A 277 -14.63 7.95 23.33
C ASP A 277 -14.40 7.09 24.59
N GLN A 278 -15.28 7.19 25.60
CA GLN A 278 -15.18 6.41 26.84
C GLN A 278 -15.43 4.91 26.62
N ASN A 279 -16.12 4.55 25.53
CA ASN A 279 -16.46 3.17 25.20
C ASN A 279 -15.60 2.60 24.07
N LEU A 280 -14.54 3.32 23.63
CA LEU A 280 -13.59 2.77 22.67
C LEU A 280 -12.84 1.61 23.34
N PRO A 281 -12.84 0.41 22.74
CA PRO A 281 -12.09 -0.71 23.31
C PRO A 281 -10.60 -0.33 23.36
N SER A 282 -9.99 -0.51 24.53
CA SER A 282 -8.54 -0.38 24.69
C SER A 282 -7.84 -1.25 23.64
N GLY A 283 -6.82 -0.71 22.97
CA GLY A 283 -6.02 -1.49 22.02
C GLY A 283 -5.56 -2.79 22.66
N VAL A 284 -5.72 -3.91 21.97
CA VAL A 284 -5.21 -5.20 22.45
C VAL A 284 -3.69 -5.08 22.52
N PRO A 285 -3.05 -5.27 23.68
CA PRO A 285 -1.60 -5.28 23.76
C PRO A 285 -1.07 -6.30 22.75
N ILE A 286 -0.19 -5.87 21.86
CA ILE A 286 0.50 -6.79 20.96
C ILE A 286 1.25 -7.75 21.88
N PRO A 287 0.91 -9.06 21.91
CA PRO A 287 1.60 -9.99 22.77
C PRO A 287 3.08 -9.90 22.42
N ALA A 288 3.94 -9.68 23.42
CA ALA A 288 5.37 -9.72 23.24
C ALA A 288 5.68 -11.02 22.49
N GLY A 289 6.23 -10.90 21.28
CA GLY A 289 6.67 -12.06 20.50
C GLY A 289 7.56 -12.93 21.39
N PRO A 290 7.63 -14.26 21.13
CA PRO A 290 8.32 -15.18 22.02
C PRO A 290 9.69 -14.62 22.38
N THR A 291 9.84 -14.22 23.65
CA THR A 291 11.12 -13.87 24.24
C THR A 291 12.01 -15.06 23.99
N SER A 292 13.04 -14.86 23.16
CA SER A 292 14.08 -15.87 22.95
C SER A 292 14.52 -16.36 24.33
N ALA A 293 14.18 -17.61 24.64
CA ALA A 293 14.55 -18.20 25.92
C ALA A 293 16.07 -18.12 26.08
N PRO A 294 16.58 -17.82 27.28
CA PRO A 294 18.02 -17.77 27.50
C PRO A 294 18.57 -19.20 27.42
N LYS A 295 19.41 -19.46 26.42
CA LYS A 295 20.48 -20.45 26.47
C LYS A 295 21.69 -19.95 25.71
#